data_AF-A0A6G1D5L5-F1
#
_entry.id   AF-A0A6G1D5L5-F1
#
_cell.length_a   1.000
_cell.length_b   1.000
_cell.length_c   1.000
_cell.angle_alpha   90.00
_cell.angle_beta   90.00
_cell.angle_gamma   90.00
#
_symmetry.space_group_name_H-M   'P 1'
#
loop_
_entity.id
_entity.type
_entity.pdbx_description
1 polymer ?
#
loop_
_entity_poly.entity_id
_entity_poly.type
_entity_poly.pdbx_seq_one_letter_code
_entity_poly.pdbx_strand_id
1 'polypeptide(L)'
;MCIRDRACTGGAATGGHGRRRGGHGQRGCLPICVVESVGEHVREVAVGDMVVPVFTAQCSECPDCLSDRSNLCSKLPNVPGSMPRDGTTRFSFASTGEPIRHFISVSSFTEYTVVDVTHVVKFDAAFPPEMACLLSCGVSTGVGAAWKVAAVEPGSNVAVFGLGAVGLAVAQGARMRGAKRIIGVDLNPDKFEIGKRLGITDFINPNDTGGKTVSQVIKEMTGGGADYCFECIGSTSAMAEAFQSSRMGWGKTILLGVVGNATPIGIPSHDIIRGRSVIGSLFGGIKPKNDIPMLAQKYLDKVIISIEQDFAWFYIHSPSHILILQI
;
A
#
# COMPACT_ATOMS: atom_id res chain seq x y z
N MET A 1 -10.95 -2.19 -5.49
CA MET A 1 -10.92 -0.71 -5.40
C MET A 1 -10.48 -0.34 -4.00
N CYS A 2 -9.22 0.05 -3.87
CA CYS A 2 -8.63 0.37 -2.57
C CYS A 2 -9.17 1.70 -2.04
N ILE A 3 -8.88 2.02 -0.77
CA ILE A 3 -9.40 3.25 -0.13
C ILE A 3 -8.93 4.52 -0.87
N ARG A 4 -7.77 4.46 -1.52
CA ARG A 4 -7.21 5.56 -2.33
C ARG A 4 -8.11 5.92 -3.50
N ASP A 5 -8.68 4.93 -4.17
CA ASP A 5 -9.60 5.14 -5.28
C ASP A 5 -10.93 5.75 -4.76
N ARG A 6 -11.42 5.27 -3.59
CA ARG A 6 -12.67 5.74 -2.99
C ARG A 6 -12.57 7.20 -2.52
N ALA A 7 -11.43 7.59 -1.96
CA ALA A 7 -11.19 8.96 -1.51
C ALA A 7 -11.31 9.97 -2.67
N CYS A 8 -10.97 9.57 -3.90
CA CYS A 8 -11.09 10.42 -5.08
C CYS A 8 -12.53 10.45 -5.64
N THR A 9 -13.24 9.32 -5.67
CA THR A 9 -14.66 9.30 -6.08
C THR A 9 -15.59 9.96 -5.07
N GLY A 10 -15.15 10.08 -3.81
CA GLY A 10 -15.94 10.57 -2.70
C GLY A 10 -16.14 12.08 -2.65
N GLY A 11 -15.51 12.85 -3.55
CA GLY A 11 -15.59 14.31 -3.59
C GLY A 11 -15.15 14.96 -2.28
N ALA A 12 -13.93 15.48 -2.22
CA ALA A 12 -13.60 16.45 -1.18
C ALA A 12 -14.52 17.67 -1.39
N ALA A 13 -15.59 17.72 -0.59
CA ALA A 13 -16.64 18.72 -0.72
C ALA A 13 -16.10 20.12 -0.40
N THR A 14 -16.02 20.98 -1.41
CA THR A 14 -16.37 22.38 -1.22
C THR A 14 -17.82 22.44 -0.76
N GLY A 15 -18.09 23.21 0.29
CA GLY A 15 -19.27 23.09 1.14
C GLY A 15 -20.63 23.11 0.44
N GLY A 16 -21.57 22.39 1.05
CA GLY A 16 -22.98 22.40 0.68
C GLY A 16 -23.73 21.23 1.34
N HIS A 17 -24.63 21.52 2.27
CA HIS A 17 -25.56 20.54 2.81
C HIS A 17 -26.47 20.00 1.71
N GLY A 18 -26.33 18.72 1.36
CA GLY A 18 -27.19 18.05 0.37
C GLY A 18 -27.11 16.53 0.50
N ARG A 19 -28.29 15.88 0.60
CA ARG A 19 -28.47 14.43 0.83
C ARG A 19 -27.71 13.57 -0.17
N ARG A 20 -26.90 12.63 0.34
CA ARG A 20 -26.17 11.61 -0.42
C ARG A 20 -27.14 10.64 -1.10
N ARG A 21 -27.17 10.59 -2.43
CA ARG A 21 -27.71 9.46 -3.19
C ARG A 21 -26.57 8.48 -3.49
N GLY A 22 -26.70 7.25 -3.02
CA GLY A 22 -25.75 6.18 -3.28
C GLY A 22 -25.80 5.73 -4.73
N GLY A 23 -24.67 5.88 -5.44
CA GLY A 23 -24.44 5.25 -6.74
C GLY A 23 -23.73 3.91 -6.54
N HIS A 24 -24.27 2.86 -7.14
CA HIS A 24 -23.66 1.54 -7.22
C HIS A 24 -22.40 1.58 -8.10
N GLY A 25 -21.22 1.72 -7.49
CA GLY A 25 -19.93 1.60 -8.18
C GLY A 25 -19.40 0.17 -8.12
N GLN A 26 -19.09 -0.42 -9.29
CA GLN A 26 -18.30 -1.64 -9.43
C GLN A 26 -16.87 -1.41 -8.87
N ARG A 27 -16.27 -2.39 -8.18
CA ARG A 27 -15.06 -2.20 -7.35
C ARG A 27 -13.93 -3.20 -7.70
N GLY A 28 -13.01 -2.86 -8.61
CA GLY A 28 -11.86 -3.70 -9.03
C GLY A 28 -10.49 -3.29 -8.46
N CYS A 29 -9.56 -4.24 -8.27
CA CYS A 29 -8.15 -4.02 -7.92
C CYS A 29 -7.38 -3.43 -9.14
N LEU A 30 -6.12 -3.01 -8.99
CA LEU A 30 -5.28 -2.70 -10.17
C LEU A 30 -5.07 -4.02 -10.95
N PRO A 31 -5.54 -4.14 -12.21
CA PRO A 31 -5.64 -5.39 -12.94
C PRO A 31 -4.29 -5.85 -13.49
N ILE A 32 -4.18 -7.15 -13.78
CA ILE A 32 -3.22 -7.62 -14.78
C ILE A 32 -3.68 -7.15 -16.15
N CYS A 33 -2.72 -6.74 -16.95
CA CYS A 33 -2.93 -6.33 -18.33
C CYS A 33 -2.12 -7.23 -19.26
N VAL A 34 -2.63 -7.38 -20.48
CA VAL A 34 -1.84 -7.88 -21.61
C VAL A 34 -1.42 -6.66 -22.43
N VAL A 35 -0.16 -6.61 -22.86
CA VAL A 35 0.33 -5.52 -23.70
C VAL A 35 -0.31 -5.64 -25.09
N GLU A 36 -1.10 -4.64 -25.48
CA GLU A 36 -1.71 -4.57 -26.82
C GLU A 36 -0.77 -3.95 -27.85
N SER A 37 -0.11 -2.84 -27.50
CA SER A 37 0.86 -2.16 -28.37
C SER A 37 1.93 -1.45 -27.54
N VAL A 38 3.06 -1.10 -28.18
CA VAL A 38 4.19 -0.43 -27.53
C VAL A 38 4.69 0.75 -28.35
N GLY A 39 5.19 1.79 -27.68
CA GLY A 39 5.81 2.94 -28.33
C GLY A 39 7.17 2.60 -28.98
N GLU A 40 7.62 3.43 -29.92
CA GLU A 40 8.79 3.19 -30.79
C GLU A 40 10.08 2.82 -30.03
N HIS A 41 10.29 3.35 -28.83
CA HIS A 41 11.51 3.16 -28.04
C HIS A 41 11.36 2.17 -26.87
N VAL A 42 10.21 1.50 -26.76
CA VAL A 42 9.99 0.47 -25.73
C VAL A 42 10.69 -0.82 -26.16
N ARG A 43 11.48 -1.41 -25.24
CA ARG A 43 12.25 -2.64 -25.47
C ARG A 43 12.07 -3.70 -24.38
N GLU A 44 11.57 -3.31 -23.21
CA GLU A 44 11.46 -4.19 -22.04
C GLU A 44 10.17 -5.04 -22.00
N VAL A 45 9.18 -4.69 -22.82
CA VAL A 45 7.93 -5.44 -23.00
C VAL A 45 7.57 -5.48 -24.48
N ALA A 46 6.82 -6.50 -24.87
CA ALA A 46 6.30 -6.70 -26.22
C ALA A 46 4.81 -7.03 -26.21
N VAL A 47 4.16 -6.92 -27.38
CA VAL A 47 2.75 -7.30 -27.54
C VAL A 47 2.52 -8.73 -27.06
N GLY A 48 1.48 -8.94 -26.27
CA GLY A 48 1.14 -10.24 -25.66
C GLY A 48 1.78 -10.49 -24.30
N ASP A 49 2.75 -9.67 -23.85
CA ASP A 49 3.32 -9.82 -22.52
C ASP A 49 2.28 -9.54 -21.43
N MET A 50 2.25 -10.40 -20.40
CA MET A 50 1.48 -10.12 -19.19
C MET A 50 2.23 -9.19 -18.25
N VAL A 51 1.56 -8.13 -17.85
CA VAL A 51 2.13 -7.05 -17.07
C VAL A 51 1.20 -6.56 -15.98
N VAL A 52 1.78 -5.92 -14.97
CA VAL A 52 1.07 -5.20 -13.93
C VAL A 52 1.55 -3.75 -13.95
N PRO A 53 0.64 -2.79 -14.18
CA PRO A 53 0.91 -1.39 -13.96
C PRO A 53 1.10 -1.07 -12.48
N VAL A 54 2.07 -0.22 -12.17
CA VAL A 54 2.40 0.24 -10.81
C VAL A 54 2.48 1.76 -10.79
N PHE A 55 1.98 2.38 -9.72
CA PHE A 55 1.93 3.85 -9.62
C PHE A 55 3.30 4.50 -9.35
N THR A 56 4.34 3.71 -9.05
CA THR A 56 5.71 4.20 -8.85
C THR A 56 6.57 3.88 -10.07
N ALA A 57 7.31 4.88 -10.56
CA ALA A 57 8.18 4.70 -11.72
C ALA A 57 9.53 4.10 -11.31
N GLN A 58 10.10 3.28 -12.19
CA GLN A 58 11.49 2.84 -12.11
C GLN A 58 12.14 2.89 -13.50
N CYS A 59 12.97 3.92 -13.72
CA CYS A 59 13.72 4.08 -14.98
C CYS A 59 15.01 3.25 -15.05
N SER A 60 15.52 2.79 -13.90
CA SER A 60 16.76 2.01 -13.77
C SER A 60 18.04 2.70 -14.27
N GLU A 61 18.03 4.02 -14.46
CA GLU A 61 19.17 4.79 -14.97
C GLU A 61 19.48 6.06 -14.15
N CYS A 62 18.49 6.64 -13.46
CA CYS A 62 18.72 7.83 -12.65
C CYS A 62 19.43 7.48 -11.32
N PRO A 63 20.15 8.45 -10.70
CA PRO A 63 20.89 8.20 -9.46
C PRO A 63 20.04 7.58 -8.35
N ASP A 64 18.77 7.96 -8.23
CA ASP A 64 17.86 7.42 -7.21
C ASP A 64 17.42 6.00 -7.51
N CYS A 65 17.17 5.65 -8.77
CA CYS A 65 16.87 4.27 -9.17
C CYS A 65 18.10 3.35 -9.00
N LEU A 66 19.30 3.86 -9.24
CA LEU A 66 20.56 3.12 -9.06
C LEU A 66 20.95 2.97 -7.58
N SER A 67 20.55 3.91 -6.73
CA SER A 67 20.83 3.90 -5.29
C SER A 67 19.87 2.98 -4.52
N ASP A 68 20.37 2.17 -3.59
CA ASP A 68 19.52 1.32 -2.74
C ASP A 68 18.74 2.08 -1.65
N ARG A 69 19.01 3.38 -1.52
CA ARG A 69 18.40 4.26 -0.50
C ARG A 69 17.00 4.75 -0.85
N SER A 70 16.56 4.61 -2.11
CA SER A 70 15.32 5.22 -2.60
C SER A 70 14.59 4.32 -3.58
N ASN A 71 13.27 4.46 -3.63
CA ASN A 71 12.41 3.96 -4.70
C ASN A 71 11.70 5.10 -5.46
N LEU A 72 12.14 6.35 -5.29
CA LEU A 72 11.58 7.51 -5.96
C LEU A 72 12.42 7.86 -7.19
N CYS A 73 11.89 7.57 -8.37
CA CYS A 73 12.53 7.94 -9.64
C CYS A 73 12.56 9.46 -9.81
N SER A 74 13.75 10.07 -9.84
CA SER A 74 13.93 11.50 -10.12
C SER A 74 13.79 11.87 -11.60
N LYS A 75 14.02 10.92 -12.52
CA LYS A 75 13.92 11.19 -13.97
C LYS A 75 12.48 11.31 -14.45
N LEU A 76 11.58 10.51 -13.88
CA LEU A 76 10.16 10.48 -14.23
C LEU A 76 9.32 10.59 -12.95
N PRO A 77 9.30 11.78 -12.32
CA PRO A 77 8.46 11.99 -11.16
C PRO A 77 6.98 11.91 -11.55
N ASN A 78 6.13 11.59 -10.58
CA ASN A 78 4.68 11.55 -10.79
C ASN A 78 4.16 12.94 -11.18
N VAL A 79 3.54 13.05 -12.36
CA VAL A 79 2.86 14.25 -12.84
C VAL A 79 1.35 14.06 -12.67
N PRO A 80 0.70 14.73 -11.70
CA PRO A 80 -0.72 14.49 -11.43
C PRO A 80 -1.60 14.77 -12.64
N GLY A 81 -2.35 13.76 -13.09
CA GLY A 81 -3.36 13.92 -14.13
C GLY A 81 -2.88 13.69 -15.56
N SER A 82 -1.59 13.42 -15.79
CA SER A 82 -1.01 13.35 -17.14
C SER A 82 0.14 12.36 -17.25
N MET A 83 0.59 12.13 -18.49
CA MET A 83 1.74 11.31 -18.81
C MET A 83 3.04 12.01 -18.39
N PRO A 84 4.01 11.30 -17.79
CA PRO A 84 5.21 11.92 -17.24
C PRO A 84 6.18 12.47 -18.31
N ARG A 85 6.08 12.04 -19.57
CA ARG A 85 7.02 12.44 -20.63
C ARG A 85 6.65 13.72 -21.37
N ASP A 86 5.36 13.99 -21.55
CA ASP A 86 4.87 15.11 -22.36
C ASP A 86 3.82 15.98 -21.65
N GLY A 87 3.40 15.60 -20.43
CA GLY A 87 2.42 16.35 -19.65
C GLY A 87 1.00 16.30 -20.21
N THR A 88 0.72 15.47 -21.21
CA THR A 88 -0.60 15.34 -21.86
C THR A 88 -1.39 14.14 -21.33
N THR A 89 -2.66 14.01 -21.73
CA THR A 89 -3.46 12.80 -21.46
C THR A 89 -3.55 11.89 -22.69
N ARG A 90 -3.98 10.64 -22.47
CA ARG A 90 -4.28 9.66 -23.50
C ARG A 90 -5.77 9.33 -23.59
N PHE A 91 -6.58 9.98 -22.74
CA PHE A 91 -8.01 9.73 -22.65
C PHE A 91 -8.80 10.99 -23.03
N SER A 92 -9.90 10.78 -23.75
CA SER A 92 -10.89 11.80 -24.06
C SER A 92 -12.28 11.18 -24.10
N PHE A 93 -13.32 11.96 -23.83
CA PHE A 93 -14.69 11.51 -24.05
C PHE A 93 -14.95 11.35 -25.54
N ALA A 94 -15.44 10.18 -25.96
CA ALA A 94 -15.71 9.91 -27.38
C ALA A 94 -16.76 10.85 -27.99
N SER A 95 -17.71 11.33 -27.18
CA SER A 95 -18.80 12.21 -27.63
C SER A 95 -18.40 13.69 -27.76
N THR A 96 -17.49 14.17 -26.91
CA THR A 96 -17.15 15.61 -26.83
C THR A 96 -15.71 15.91 -27.24
N GLY A 97 -14.84 14.90 -27.28
CA GLY A 97 -13.39 15.08 -27.45
C GLY A 97 -12.70 15.69 -26.23
N GLU A 98 -13.42 15.98 -25.15
CA GLU A 98 -12.85 16.62 -23.96
C GLU A 98 -11.84 15.69 -23.26
N PRO A 99 -10.66 16.22 -22.85
CA PRO A 99 -9.60 15.41 -22.26
C PRO A 99 -9.99 14.92 -20.85
N ILE A 100 -9.74 13.63 -20.59
CA ILE A 100 -9.91 12.98 -19.29
C ILE A 100 -8.53 12.83 -18.67
N ARG A 101 -8.37 13.20 -17.40
CA ARG A 101 -7.07 13.10 -16.71
C ARG A 101 -6.72 11.65 -16.36
N HIS A 102 -5.44 11.35 -16.39
CA HIS A 102 -4.91 10.11 -15.82
C HIS A 102 -5.03 10.09 -14.30
N PHE A 103 -5.09 8.89 -13.72
CA PHE A 103 -5.09 8.70 -12.28
C PHE A 103 -3.90 7.83 -11.84
N ILE A 104 -3.07 8.38 -10.96
CA ILE A 104 -1.91 7.70 -10.33
C ILE A 104 -0.99 6.95 -11.31
N SER A 105 -0.80 7.50 -12.51
CA SER A 105 -0.02 6.90 -13.61
C SER A 105 -0.51 5.55 -14.14
N VAL A 106 -1.72 5.11 -13.77
CA VAL A 106 -2.24 3.78 -14.12
C VAL A 106 -3.62 3.82 -14.77
N SER A 107 -4.58 4.57 -14.21
CA SER A 107 -5.95 4.69 -14.74
C SER A 107 -6.60 3.33 -15.06
N SER A 108 -6.73 2.43 -14.09
CA SER A 108 -7.12 1.04 -14.36
C SER A 108 -8.61 0.76 -14.52
N PHE A 109 -9.48 1.76 -14.42
CA PHE A 109 -10.94 1.59 -14.56
C PHE A 109 -11.40 1.90 -15.98
N THR A 110 -10.75 1.23 -16.93
CA THR A 110 -10.97 1.27 -18.37
C THR A 110 -10.46 -0.04 -18.95
N GLU A 111 -11.04 -0.47 -20.07
CA GLU A 111 -10.61 -1.68 -20.79
C GLU A 111 -9.20 -1.53 -21.36
N TYR A 112 -8.83 -0.31 -21.74
CA TYR A 112 -7.49 0.04 -22.24
C TYR A 112 -6.91 1.19 -21.43
N THR A 113 -5.63 1.08 -21.08
CA THR A 113 -4.87 2.17 -20.47
C THR A 113 -3.52 2.34 -21.14
N VAL A 114 -3.00 3.56 -21.09
CA VAL A 114 -1.68 3.89 -21.59
C VAL A 114 -0.82 4.31 -20.42
N VAL A 115 0.29 3.61 -20.19
CA VAL A 115 1.22 3.85 -19.10
C VAL A 115 2.62 4.05 -19.63
N ASP A 116 3.46 4.77 -18.88
CA ASP A 116 4.89 4.78 -19.17
C ASP A 116 5.48 3.40 -18.88
N VAL A 117 6.43 2.96 -19.70
CA VAL A 117 7.09 1.68 -19.51
C VAL A 117 7.78 1.57 -18.13
N THR A 118 8.22 2.69 -17.57
CA THR A 118 8.77 2.74 -16.20
C THR A 118 7.77 2.42 -15.09
N HIS A 119 6.47 2.44 -15.39
CA HIS A 119 5.37 2.05 -14.51
C HIS A 119 4.89 0.62 -14.75
N VAL A 120 5.65 -0.22 -15.47
CA VAL A 120 5.26 -1.58 -15.85
C VAL A 120 6.18 -2.61 -15.19
N VAL A 121 5.57 -3.66 -14.64
CA VAL A 121 6.28 -4.88 -14.22
C VAL A 121 5.77 -6.06 -15.02
N LYS A 122 6.67 -6.74 -15.72
CA LYS A 122 6.39 -7.96 -16.47
C LYS A 122 6.31 -9.16 -15.53
N PHE A 123 5.35 -10.05 -15.77
CA PHE A 123 5.20 -11.31 -15.05
C PHE A 123 5.31 -12.50 -16.01
N ASP A 124 5.72 -13.64 -15.45
CA ASP A 124 5.65 -14.92 -16.15
C ASP A 124 4.19 -15.34 -16.33
N ALA A 125 3.90 -16.03 -17.43
CA ALA A 125 2.55 -16.46 -17.73
C ALA A 125 1.96 -17.46 -16.72
N ALA A 126 2.82 -18.15 -15.97
CA ALA A 126 2.43 -19.08 -14.93
C ALA A 126 1.99 -18.41 -13.61
N PHE A 127 2.21 -17.10 -13.42
CA PHE A 127 1.88 -16.44 -12.16
C PHE A 127 0.37 -16.16 -12.06
N PRO A 128 -0.30 -16.53 -10.94
CA PRO A 128 -1.74 -16.35 -10.79
C PRO A 128 -2.18 -14.89 -10.96
N PRO A 129 -3.14 -14.60 -11.86
CA PRO A 129 -3.45 -13.22 -12.19
C PRO A 129 -3.95 -12.35 -11.03
N GLU A 130 -4.79 -12.94 -10.18
CA GLU A 130 -5.38 -12.30 -9.01
C GLU A 130 -4.32 -11.82 -8.01
N MET A 131 -3.22 -12.56 -7.90
CA MET A 131 -2.12 -12.24 -6.99
C MET A 131 -1.25 -11.08 -7.48
N ALA A 132 -1.03 -10.95 -8.78
CA ALA A 132 -0.16 -9.90 -9.29
C ALA A 132 -0.79 -8.52 -9.09
N CYS A 133 -2.13 -8.46 -9.18
CA CYS A 133 -2.93 -7.29 -8.86
C CYS A 133 -2.67 -6.79 -7.42
N LEU A 134 -2.54 -7.70 -6.45
CA LEU A 134 -2.29 -7.34 -5.04
C LEU A 134 -0.87 -6.81 -4.80
N LEU A 135 0.10 -7.31 -5.56
CA LEU A 135 1.51 -6.88 -5.51
C LEU A 135 1.72 -5.49 -6.13
N SER A 136 0.77 -4.95 -6.87
CA SER A 136 0.86 -3.59 -7.44
C SER A 136 0.69 -2.46 -6.43
N CYS A 137 0.16 -2.74 -5.23
CA CYS A 137 -0.25 -1.71 -4.26
C CYS A 137 -0.06 -2.15 -2.81
N GLY A 138 -1.15 -2.53 -2.12
CA GLY A 138 -1.18 -2.65 -0.67
C GLY A 138 -0.28 -3.73 -0.08
N VAL A 139 -0.16 -4.89 -0.76
CA VAL A 139 0.68 -5.99 -0.27
C VAL A 139 2.15 -5.63 -0.31
N SER A 140 2.63 -5.16 -1.46
CA SER A 140 4.01 -4.69 -1.61
C SER A 140 4.33 -3.53 -0.68
N THR A 141 3.37 -2.63 -0.45
CA THR A 141 3.53 -1.54 0.53
C THR A 141 3.79 -2.07 1.93
N GLY A 142 2.95 -2.99 2.43
CA GLY A 142 3.10 -3.50 3.80
C GLY A 142 4.31 -4.42 3.97
N VAL A 143 4.49 -5.39 3.06
CA VAL A 143 5.63 -6.33 3.13
C VAL A 143 6.94 -5.58 2.95
N GLY A 144 7.02 -4.67 1.98
CA GLY A 144 8.20 -3.84 1.73
C GLY A 144 8.53 -2.95 2.92
N ALA A 145 7.53 -2.36 3.57
CA ALA A 145 7.74 -1.53 4.75
C ALA A 145 8.44 -2.31 5.88
N ALA A 146 8.00 -3.55 6.15
CA ALA A 146 8.65 -4.39 7.17
C ALA A 146 10.01 -4.93 6.71
N TRP A 147 10.11 -5.40 5.47
CA TRP A 147 11.31 -6.05 4.94
C TRP A 147 12.44 -5.08 4.62
N LYS A 148 12.15 -3.96 3.95
CA LYS A 148 13.16 -3.02 3.42
C LYS A 148 13.27 -1.76 4.25
N VAL A 149 12.16 -1.08 4.54
CA VAL A 149 12.20 0.26 5.18
C VAL A 149 12.54 0.15 6.66
N ALA A 150 11.76 -0.62 7.41
CA ALA A 150 12.04 -0.89 8.81
C ALA A 150 13.25 -1.81 8.97
N ALA A 151 13.44 -2.72 8.00
CA ALA A 151 14.40 -3.81 8.05
C ALA A 151 14.25 -4.60 9.36
N VAL A 152 13.02 -5.03 9.67
CA VAL A 152 12.67 -5.69 10.95
C VAL A 152 13.68 -6.78 11.30
N GLU A 153 14.21 -6.71 12.51
CA GLU A 153 15.18 -7.66 13.01
C GLU A 153 14.49 -8.91 13.60
N PRO A 154 15.11 -10.10 13.48
CA PRO A 154 14.60 -11.29 14.15
C PRO A 154 14.52 -11.07 15.66
N GLY A 155 13.44 -11.53 16.29
CA GLY A 155 13.24 -11.39 17.73
C GLY A 155 12.56 -10.08 18.17
N SER A 156 12.35 -9.11 17.27
CA SER A 156 11.75 -7.82 17.60
C SER A 156 10.26 -7.88 17.94
N ASN A 157 9.81 -6.89 18.71
CA ASN A 157 8.39 -6.60 18.93
C ASN A 157 7.91 -5.57 17.91
N VAL A 158 6.82 -5.89 17.21
CA VAL A 158 6.23 -5.04 16.18
C VAL A 158 4.81 -4.64 16.60
N ALA A 159 4.44 -3.38 16.40
CA ALA A 159 3.08 -2.90 16.54
C ALA A 159 2.53 -2.40 15.20
N VAL A 160 1.33 -2.82 14.82
CA VAL A 160 0.67 -2.49 13.55
C VAL A 160 -0.65 -1.79 13.83
N PHE A 161 -0.72 -0.50 13.51
CA PHE A 161 -1.91 0.32 13.69
C PHE A 161 -2.75 0.30 12.42
N GLY A 162 -3.93 -0.31 12.49
CA GLY A 162 -4.84 -0.53 11.38
C GLY A 162 -4.61 -1.86 10.69
N LEU A 163 -5.52 -2.82 10.86
CA LEU A 163 -5.47 -4.15 10.28
C LEU A 163 -6.24 -4.24 8.96
N GLY A 164 -6.12 -3.22 8.12
CA GLY A 164 -6.55 -3.26 6.73
C GLY A 164 -5.55 -4.00 5.85
N ALA A 165 -5.73 -3.90 4.52
CA ALA A 165 -4.87 -4.57 3.55
C ALA A 165 -3.36 -4.37 3.77
N VAL A 166 -2.95 -3.12 4.01
CA VAL A 166 -1.55 -2.74 4.22
C VAL A 166 -1.04 -3.28 5.56
N GLY A 167 -1.80 -3.11 6.64
CA GLY A 167 -1.37 -3.59 7.97
C GLY A 167 -1.27 -5.11 8.07
N LEU A 168 -2.20 -5.83 7.45
CA LEU A 168 -2.10 -7.29 7.34
C LEU A 168 -0.87 -7.72 6.53
N ALA A 169 -0.51 -6.98 5.48
CA ALA A 169 0.72 -7.22 4.72
C ALA A 169 1.98 -6.86 5.53
N VAL A 170 1.94 -5.82 6.38
CA VAL A 170 3.01 -5.54 7.35
C VAL A 170 3.21 -6.72 8.30
N ALA A 171 2.13 -7.30 8.84
CA ALA A 171 2.21 -8.45 9.73
C ALA A 171 2.91 -9.64 9.06
N GLN A 172 2.57 -9.93 7.79
CA GLN A 172 3.25 -10.96 7.02
C GLN A 172 4.73 -10.65 6.81
N GLY A 173 5.06 -9.41 6.44
CA GLY A 173 6.45 -8.97 6.26
C GLY A 173 7.25 -9.05 7.55
N ALA A 174 6.67 -8.68 8.69
CA ALA A 174 7.30 -8.79 10.01
C ALA A 174 7.50 -10.26 10.42
N ARG A 175 6.52 -11.13 10.18
CA ARG A 175 6.65 -12.58 10.41
C ARG A 175 7.75 -13.19 9.54
N MET A 176 7.78 -12.84 8.24
CA MET A 176 8.83 -13.26 7.30
C MET A 176 10.23 -12.85 7.78
N ARG A 177 10.33 -11.72 8.49
CA ARG A 177 11.58 -11.20 9.08
C ARG A 177 11.92 -11.81 10.45
N GLY A 178 11.08 -12.70 10.99
CA GLY A 178 11.31 -13.37 12.26
C GLY A 178 10.96 -12.53 13.49
N ALA A 179 10.02 -11.56 13.37
CA ALA A 179 9.51 -10.83 14.53
C ALA A 179 8.96 -11.82 15.58
N LYS A 180 9.30 -11.59 16.86
CA LYS A 180 8.87 -12.45 17.97
C LYS A 180 7.40 -12.23 18.32
N ARG A 181 6.98 -10.97 18.31
CA ARG A 181 5.64 -10.53 18.72
C ARG A 181 5.16 -9.47 17.74
N ILE A 182 3.92 -9.62 17.27
CA ILE A 182 3.29 -8.70 16.33
C ILE A 182 1.92 -8.31 16.90
N ILE A 183 1.84 -7.09 17.44
CA ILE A 183 0.66 -6.55 18.11
C ILE A 183 -0.18 -5.79 17.08
N GLY A 184 -1.39 -6.27 16.80
CA GLY A 184 -2.35 -5.58 15.95
C GLY A 184 -3.22 -4.62 16.74
N VAL A 185 -3.39 -3.40 16.25
CA VAL A 185 -4.27 -2.38 16.85
C VAL A 185 -5.36 -2.02 15.84
N ASP A 186 -6.62 -2.33 16.14
CA ASP A 186 -7.77 -1.96 15.30
C ASP A 186 -9.03 -1.81 16.15
N LEU A 187 -9.98 -1.00 15.69
CA LEU A 187 -11.27 -0.83 16.36
C LEU A 187 -12.19 -2.04 16.14
N ASN A 188 -11.99 -2.78 15.05
CA ASN A 188 -12.78 -3.96 14.72
C ASN A 188 -12.08 -5.24 15.21
N PRO A 189 -12.58 -5.92 16.27
CA PRO A 189 -11.99 -7.15 16.77
C PRO A 189 -12.09 -8.32 15.80
N ASP A 190 -13.05 -8.32 14.86
CA ASP A 190 -13.21 -9.41 13.87
C ASP A 190 -11.98 -9.55 12.97
N LYS A 191 -11.21 -8.47 12.79
CA LYS A 191 -9.96 -8.48 12.01
C LYS A 191 -8.84 -9.26 12.70
N PHE A 192 -8.96 -9.57 13.99
CA PHE A 192 -7.93 -10.34 14.69
C PHE A 192 -7.87 -11.77 14.18
N GLU A 193 -8.99 -12.40 13.83
CA GLU A 193 -9.01 -13.78 13.34
C GLU A 193 -8.17 -13.95 12.06
N ILE A 194 -8.35 -13.05 11.10
CA ILE A 194 -7.49 -13.01 9.92
C ILE A 194 -6.06 -12.57 10.27
N GLY A 195 -5.92 -11.59 11.17
CA GLY A 195 -4.62 -11.13 11.66
C GLY A 195 -3.74 -12.29 12.15
N LYS A 196 -4.30 -13.22 12.93
CA LYS A 196 -3.58 -14.40 13.46
C LYS A 196 -3.00 -15.27 12.35
N ARG A 197 -3.78 -15.54 11.30
CA ARG A 197 -3.32 -16.31 10.13
C ARG A 197 -2.14 -15.64 9.42
N LEU A 198 -2.08 -14.32 9.47
CA LEU A 198 -1.07 -13.49 8.80
C LEU A 198 0.09 -13.07 9.71
N GLY A 199 0.09 -13.50 10.98
CA GLY A 199 1.21 -13.35 11.90
C GLY A 199 0.95 -12.47 13.12
N ILE A 200 -0.21 -11.81 13.25
CA ILE A 200 -0.56 -11.06 14.45
C ILE A 200 -0.63 -12.03 15.64
N THR A 201 0.11 -11.75 16.71
CA THR A 201 0.18 -12.56 17.93
C THR A 201 -0.71 -12.05 19.03
N ASP A 202 -0.91 -10.73 19.10
CA ASP A 202 -1.68 -10.05 20.13
C ASP A 202 -2.56 -8.96 19.49
N PHE A 203 -3.68 -8.63 20.12
CA PHE A 203 -4.62 -7.63 19.61
C PHE A 203 -4.99 -6.61 20.68
N ILE A 204 -5.10 -5.35 20.28
CA ILE A 204 -5.58 -4.25 21.12
C ILE A 204 -6.71 -3.55 20.40
N ASN A 205 -7.88 -3.49 21.05
CA ASN A 205 -8.92 -2.55 20.66
C ASN A 205 -8.70 -1.24 21.45
N PRO A 206 -8.47 -0.09 20.78
CA PRO A 206 -8.32 1.20 21.47
C PRO A 206 -9.50 1.58 22.39
N ASN A 207 -10.69 1.03 22.16
CA ASN A 207 -11.87 1.26 23.00
C ASN A 207 -11.94 0.36 24.24
N ASP A 208 -11.04 -0.62 24.37
CA ASP A 208 -11.04 -1.63 25.44
C ASP A 208 -9.67 -1.71 26.13
N THR A 209 -9.18 -0.56 26.61
CA THR A 209 -7.85 -0.43 27.25
C THR A 209 -7.93 -0.16 28.75
N GLY A 210 -9.14 -0.19 29.35
CA GLY A 210 -9.33 0.11 30.76
C GLY A 210 -8.89 1.52 31.16
N GLY A 211 -9.04 2.50 30.26
CA GLY A 211 -8.66 3.90 30.47
C GLY A 211 -7.19 4.24 30.17
N LYS A 212 -6.38 3.26 29.77
CA LYS A 212 -4.99 3.49 29.33
C LYS A 212 -4.95 3.91 27.86
N THR A 213 -3.90 4.63 27.47
CA THR A 213 -3.62 4.85 26.04
C THR A 213 -3.07 3.55 25.41
N VAL A 214 -3.21 3.41 24.08
CA VAL A 214 -2.67 2.23 23.37
C VAL A 214 -1.15 2.10 23.59
N SER A 215 -0.44 3.23 23.58
CA SER A 215 1.00 3.29 23.84
C SER A 215 1.39 2.85 25.24
N GLN A 216 0.56 3.12 26.26
CA GLN A 216 0.77 2.59 27.61
C GLN A 216 0.63 1.06 27.62
N VAL A 217 -0.44 0.53 27.02
CA VAL A 217 -0.68 -0.92 26.93
C VAL A 217 0.47 -1.62 26.18
N ILE A 218 0.90 -1.10 25.04
CA ILE A 218 2.01 -1.66 24.27
C ILE A 218 3.31 -1.64 25.10
N LYS A 219 3.62 -0.55 25.81
CA LYS A 219 4.81 -0.47 26.66
C LYS A 219 4.80 -1.49 27.77
N GLU A 220 3.65 -1.73 28.40
CA GLU A 220 3.48 -2.76 29.43
C GLU A 220 3.69 -4.17 28.85
N MET A 221 3.09 -4.46 27.69
CA MET A 221 3.22 -5.77 27.02
C MET A 221 4.66 -6.08 26.56
N THR A 222 5.44 -5.06 26.22
CA THR A 222 6.76 -5.20 25.58
C THR A 222 7.93 -4.83 26.49
N GLY A 223 7.66 -4.39 27.74
CA GLY A 223 8.69 -3.91 28.65
C GLY A 223 9.42 -2.67 28.13
N GLY A 224 8.68 -1.68 27.63
CA GLY A 224 9.20 -0.35 27.27
C GLY A 224 8.84 0.18 25.88
N GLY A 225 8.09 -0.56 25.07
CA GLY A 225 7.62 -0.16 23.74
C GLY A 225 8.07 -1.14 22.66
N ALA A 226 7.38 -1.09 21.51
CA ALA A 226 7.72 -1.92 20.35
C ALA A 226 8.97 -1.40 19.63
N ASP A 227 9.78 -2.30 19.09
CA ASP A 227 10.99 -1.94 18.33
C ASP A 227 10.62 -1.26 17.00
N TYR A 228 9.52 -1.71 16.38
CA TYR A 228 8.97 -1.12 15.17
C TYR A 228 7.46 -0.90 15.29
N CYS A 229 7.00 0.30 14.97
CA CYS A 229 5.60 0.65 14.85
C CYS A 229 5.27 0.97 13.40
N PHE A 230 4.16 0.46 12.88
CA PHE A 230 3.68 0.76 11.53
C PHE A 230 2.30 1.41 11.60
N GLU A 231 2.15 2.61 11.05
CA GLU A 231 0.86 3.28 10.93
C GLU A 231 0.27 3.05 9.53
N CYS A 232 -0.89 2.38 9.48
CA CYS A 232 -1.51 1.90 8.25
C CYS A 232 -2.95 2.44 8.04
N ILE A 233 -3.34 3.51 8.74
CA ILE A 233 -4.71 4.07 8.71
C ILE A 233 -4.76 5.36 7.90
N GLY A 234 -3.81 6.27 8.11
CA GLY A 234 -3.82 7.64 7.58
C GLY A 234 -4.45 8.63 8.55
N SER A 235 -4.19 8.47 9.85
CA SER A 235 -4.67 9.40 10.89
C SER A 235 -3.50 9.97 11.68
N THR A 236 -3.41 11.31 11.79
CA THR A 236 -2.32 11.96 12.54
C THR A 236 -2.32 11.60 14.03
N SER A 237 -3.49 11.33 14.62
CA SER A 237 -3.58 10.84 16.00
C SER A 237 -3.02 9.42 16.14
N ALA A 238 -3.33 8.54 15.18
CA ALA A 238 -2.76 7.19 15.15
C ALA A 238 -1.24 7.22 14.90
N MET A 239 -0.76 8.14 14.07
CA MET A 239 0.67 8.35 13.83
C MET A 239 1.41 8.77 15.11
N ALA A 240 0.84 9.73 15.86
CA ALA A 240 1.40 10.15 17.14
C ALA A 240 1.36 9.02 18.19
N GLU A 241 0.27 8.26 18.24
CA GLU A 241 0.14 7.12 19.18
C GLU A 241 1.11 5.98 18.82
N ALA A 242 1.29 5.68 17.54
CA ALA A 242 2.28 4.72 17.05
C ALA A 242 3.70 5.15 17.43
N PHE A 243 4.03 6.43 17.26
CA PHE A 243 5.30 6.99 17.71
C PHE A 243 5.49 6.84 19.22
N GLN A 244 4.45 7.16 20.00
CA GLN A 244 4.49 7.03 21.45
C GLN A 244 4.58 5.58 21.94
N SER A 245 4.15 4.61 21.12
CA SER A 245 4.22 3.18 21.40
C SER A 245 5.59 2.57 21.11
N SER A 246 6.42 3.26 20.32
CA SER A 246 7.76 2.79 19.96
C SER A 246 8.72 2.86 21.13
N ARG A 247 9.74 2.00 21.14
CA ARG A 247 10.72 1.92 22.21
C ARG A 247 11.60 3.17 22.28
N MET A 248 11.82 3.68 23.49
CA MET A 248 12.78 4.77 23.69
C MET A 248 14.20 4.27 23.38
N GLY A 249 15.04 5.11 22.76
CA GLY A 249 16.43 4.79 22.42
C GLY A 249 16.64 4.35 20.97
N TRP A 250 15.78 3.50 20.41
CA TRP A 250 15.97 2.96 19.05
C TRP A 250 14.69 2.69 18.26
N GLY A 251 13.52 2.87 18.87
CA GLY A 251 12.24 2.52 18.25
C GLY A 251 12.00 3.29 16.95
N LYS A 252 11.58 2.59 15.90
CA LYS A 252 11.27 3.19 14.59
C LYS A 252 9.77 3.17 14.34
N THR A 253 9.22 4.30 13.90
CA THR A 253 7.83 4.43 13.50
C THR A 253 7.74 4.68 12.00
N ILE A 254 7.15 3.75 11.27
CA ILE A 254 7.01 3.76 9.82
C ILE A 254 5.60 4.21 9.47
N LEU A 255 5.49 5.31 8.73
CA LEU A 255 4.21 5.88 8.31
C LEU A 255 3.87 5.42 6.89
N LEU A 256 2.75 4.70 6.74
CA LEU A 256 2.23 4.19 5.46
C LEU A 256 0.86 4.78 5.11
N GLY A 257 0.07 5.14 6.12
CA GLY A 257 -1.21 5.78 5.94
C GLY A 257 -1.07 7.17 5.30
N VAL A 258 -2.00 7.49 4.40
CA VAL A 258 -2.04 8.80 3.73
C VAL A 258 -3.07 9.69 4.42
N VAL A 259 -2.62 10.81 4.98
CA VAL A 259 -3.48 11.83 5.59
C VAL A 259 -3.88 12.85 4.51
N GLY A 260 -5.17 13.14 4.39
CA GLY A 260 -5.64 14.24 3.55
C GLY A 260 -5.29 15.61 4.17
N ASN A 261 -5.08 16.64 3.34
CA ASN A 261 -4.98 18.04 3.75
C ASN A 261 -3.70 18.47 4.52
N ALA A 262 -2.56 17.80 4.31
CA ALA A 262 -1.25 18.23 4.83
C ALA A 262 -1.23 18.54 6.36
N THR A 263 -2.05 17.83 7.13
CA THR A 263 -2.17 18.06 8.57
C THR A 263 -0.88 17.64 9.28
N PRO A 264 -0.29 18.48 10.15
CA PRO A 264 0.93 18.14 10.90
C PRO A 264 0.74 16.95 11.85
N ILE A 265 1.84 16.24 12.11
CA ILE A 265 1.90 15.20 13.14
C ILE A 265 2.53 15.80 14.40
N GLY A 266 1.83 15.73 15.53
CA GLY A 266 2.36 16.19 16.81
C GLY A 266 3.31 15.17 17.44
N ILE A 267 4.62 15.41 17.36
CA ILE A 267 5.66 14.54 17.93
C ILE A 267 6.54 15.35 18.90
N PRO A 268 6.73 14.91 20.15
CA PRO A 268 7.65 15.57 21.08
C PRO A 268 9.10 15.48 20.59
N SER A 269 9.75 16.62 20.40
CA SER A 269 11.14 16.68 19.93
C SER A 269 12.10 15.97 20.87
N HIS A 270 11.85 16.02 22.18
CA HIS A 270 12.67 15.34 23.19
C HIS A 270 12.69 13.82 23.00
N ASP A 271 11.61 13.22 22.52
CA ASP A 271 11.53 11.78 22.27
C ASP A 271 12.36 11.37 21.05
N ILE A 272 12.44 12.24 20.04
CA ILE A 272 13.34 12.05 18.89
C ILE A 272 14.79 12.15 19.33
N ILE A 273 15.13 13.17 20.12
CA ILE A 273 16.48 13.36 20.69
C ILE A 273 16.90 12.15 21.53
N ARG A 274 15.95 11.51 22.21
CA ARG A 274 16.17 10.26 22.98
C ARG A 274 16.13 8.98 22.13
N GLY A 275 16.23 9.10 20.80
CA GLY A 275 16.53 7.98 19.91
C GLY A 275 15.31 7.32 19.23
N ARG A 276 14.09 7.82 19.43
CA ARG A 276 12.97 7.39 18.57
C ARG A 276 13.08 8.01 17.18
N SER A 277 12.66 7.26 16.17
CA SER A 277 12.70 7.71 14.77
C SER A 277 11.31 7.66 14.13
N VAL A 278 11.04 8.60 13.22
CA VAL A 278 9.87 8.59 12.34
C VAL A 278 10.34 8.55 10.90
N ILE A 279 9.80 7.61 10.13
CA ILE A 279 10.23 7.28 8.77
C ILE A 279 8.99 7.21 7.88
N GLY A 280 8.99 7.97 6.79
CA GLY A 280 7.95 7.85 5.76
C GLY A 280 8.27 6.70 4.79
N SER A 281 7.25 6.07 4.23
CA SER A 281 7.43 5.00 3.25
C SER A 281 6.37 5.03 2.16
N LEU A 282 6.78 5.44 0.95
CA LEU A 282 5.94 5.29 -0.24
C LEU A 282 6.16 3.91 -0.84
N PHE A 283 5.06 3.19 -1.08
CA PHE A 283 5.07 1.85 -1.69
C PHE A 283 6.00 0.85 -0.97
N GLY A 284 6.21 1.01 0.34
CA GLY A 284 7.03 0.09 1.12
C GLY A 284 8.53 0.14 0.77
N GLY A 285 9.02 1.19 0.13
CA GLY A 285 10.40 1.24 -0.36
C GLY A 285 10.70 0.24 -1.49
N ILE A 286 9.66 -0.32 -2.11
CA ILE A 286 9.75 -1.28 -3.21
C ILE A 286 10.16 -0.54 -4.48
N LYS A 287 11.22 -1.03 -5.14
CA LYS A 287 11.59 -0.79 -6.52
C LYS A 287 10.85 -1.81 -7.40
N PRO A 288 9.77 -1.42 -8.09
CA PRO A 288 8.82 -2.37 -8.67
C PRO A 288 9.44 -3.46 -9.54
N LYS A 289 10.32 -3.10 -10.47
CA LYS A 289 10.89 -4.04 -11.46
C LYS A 289 11.84 -5.06 -10.83
N ASN A 290 12.36 -4.77 -9.64
CA ASN A 290 13.31 -5.65 -8.95
C ASN A 290 12.59 -6.46 -7.87
N ASP A 291 11.83 -5.77 -7.03
CA ASP A 291 11.31 -6.33 -5.79
C ASP A 291 9.99 -7.08 -5.99
N ILE A 292 9.12 -6.64 -6.91
CA ILE A 292 7.84 -7.32 -7.15
C ILE A 292 8.05 -8.76 -7.66
N PRO A 293 8.95 -9.03 -8.63
CA PRO A 293 9.29 -10.40 -9.00
C PRO A 293 9.80 -11.25 -7.82
N MET A 294 10.60 -10.67 -6.93
CA MET A 294 11.05 -11.36 -5.71
C MET A 294 9.89 -11.68 -4.75
N LEU A 295 8.95 -10.75 -4.58
CA LEU A 295 7.75 -10.96 -3.77
C LEU A 295 6.83 -12.02 -4.39
N ALA A 296 6.70 -12.02 -5.71
CA ALA A 296 5.97 -13.04 -6.46
C ALA A 296 6.58 -14.44 -6.23
N GLN A 297 7.91 -14.56 -6.28
CA GLN A 297 8.58 -15.82 -5.96
C GLN A 297 8.33 -16.26 -4.51
N LYS A 298 8.45 -15.35 -3.54
CA LYS A 298 8.15 -15.66 -2.12
C LYS A 298 6.72 -16.11 -1.89
N TYR A 299 5.79 -15.64 -2.71
CA TYR A 299 4.41 -16.13 -2.70
C TYR A 299 4.31 -17.56 -3.22
N LEU A 300 4.95 -17.88 -4.35
CA LEU A 300 5.00 -19.24 -4.89
C LEU A 300 5.64 -20.22 -3.90
N ASP A 301 6.66 -19.77 -3.19
CA ASP A 301 7.35 -20.52 -2.13
C ASP A 301 6.53 -20.62 -0.82
N LYS A 302 5.32 -20.03 -0.77
CA LYS A 302 4.41 -19.99 0.38
C LYS A 302 4.99 -19.30 1.63
N VAL A 303 6.01 -18.46 1.45
CA VAL A 303 6.57 -17.61 2.52
C VAL A 303 5.62 -16.44 2.82
N ILE A 304 5.03 -15.87 1.77
CA ILE A 304 3.91 -14.92 1.84
C ILE A 304 2.65 -15.70 1.46
N ILE A 305 1.60 -15.59 2.26
CA ILE A 305 0.36 -16.34 2.06
C ILE A 305 -0.66 -15.44 1.34
N SER A 306 -1.45 -16.06 0.45
CA SER A 306 -2.56 -15.37 -0.22
C SER A 306 -3.54 -14.82 0.80
N ILE A 307 -4.06 -13.64 0.50
CA ILE A 307 -5.09 -12.95 1.27
C ILE A 307 -6.40 -12.86 0.48
N GLU A 308 -6.49 -13.51 -0.68
CA GLU A 308 -7.63 -13.42 -1.61
C GLU A 308 -8.97 -13.81 -0.95
N GLN A 309 -9.01 -14.92 -0.22
CA GLN A 309 -10.24 -15.40 0.44
C GLN A 309 -10.67 -14.52 1.62
N ASP A 310 -9.74 -13.80 2.25
CA ASP A 310 -10.00 -13.02 3.46
C ASP A 310 -10.20 -11.52 3.17
N PHE A 311 -9.82 -11.06 1.98
CA PHE A 311 -10.16 -9.73 1.48
C PHE A 311 -11.59 -9.64 0.97
N ALA A 312 -12.24 -10.78 0.71
CA ALA A 312 -13.69 -10.88 0.54
C ALA A 312 -14.44 -10.13 1.66
N TRP A 313 -13.96 -10.17 2.91
CA TRP A 313 -14.57 -9.44 4.03
C TRP A 313 -14.32 -7.92 4.02
N PHE A 314 -13.25 -7.45 3.38
CA PHE A 314 -13.04 -6.02 3.12
C PHE A 314 -13.81 -5.54 1.86
N TYR A 315 -14.36 -6.46 1.06
CA TYR A 315 -14.89 -6.20 -0.27
C TYR A 315 -16.32 -6.73 -0.60
N ILE A 316 -17.04 -7.46 0.26
CA ILE A 316 -18.34 -8.11 -0.07
C ILE A 316 -19.44 -7.66 0.92
N HIS A 317 -20.61 -7.16 0.51
CA HIS A 317 -21.69 -7.88 -0.19
C HIS A 317 -22.38 -7.09 -1.33
N SER A 318 -22.49 -7.72 -2.50
CA SER A 318 -23.79 -8.03 -3.12
C SER A 318 -23.61 -9.09 -4.22
N PRO A 319 -24.45 -10.13 -4.28
CA PRO A 319 -24.50 -11.05 -5.42
C PRO A 319 -25.18 -10.33 -6.59
N SER A 320 -24.74 -10.60 -7.82
CA SER A 320 -25.54 -10.71 -9.05
C SER A 320 -24.64 -10.46 -10.26
N HIS A 321 -24.42 -11.54 -11.02
CA HIS A 321 -24.19 -11.62 -12.45
C HIS A 321 -23.69 -10.37 -13.19
N ILE A 322 -22.46 -10.41 -13.69
CA ILE A 322 -22.09 -9.88 -15.02
C ILE A 322 -20.88 -10.67 -15.52
N LEU A 323 -21.04 -11.17 -16.73
CA LEU A 323 -20.12 -11.92 -17.58
C LEU A 323 -18.87 -11.07 -17.86
N ILE A 324 -17.69 -11.60 -17.55
CA ILE A 324 -16.39 -11.05 -17.95
C ILE A 324 -16.06 -11.64 -19.32
N LEU A 325 -15.89 -10.79 -20.32
CA LEU A 325 -15.20 -11.11 -21.57
C LEU A 325 -14.62 -9.81 -22.11
N GLN A 326 -13.31 -9.74 -22.31
CA GLN A 326 -12.76 -9.30 -23.58
C GLN A 326 -11.29 -9.70 -23.73
N ILE A 327 -10.98 -10.08 -24.97
CA ILE A 327 -9.64 -10.09 -25.59
C ILE A 327 -9.14 -8.64 -25.63
#